data_AF-A0A8D6SYS0-F1
#
_entry.id   AF-A0A8D6SYS0-F1
#
_cell.length_a   1.000
_cell.length_b   1.000
_cell.length_c   1.000
_cell.angle_alpha   90.00
_cell.angle_beta   90.00
_cell.angle_gamma   90.00
#
_symmetry.space_group_name_H-M   'P 1'
#
loop_
_entity.id
_entity.type
_entity.pdbx_description
1 polymer ?
#
loop_
_entity_poly.entity_id
_entity_poly.type
_entity_poly.pdbx_seq_one_letter_code
_entity_poly.pdbx_strand_id
1 'polypeptide(L)'
;MAENDKKLLEMLKKIKNMRKKRLIIGSFLISTSIVLSQISVYIFVGIFDINIYIGLLLLFISLVFLAVGIYLIIYMPPIVIE
;
A
#
# COMPACT_ATOMS: atom_id res chain seq x y z
N MET A 1 31.95 -12.15 -21.42
CA MET A 1 31.46 -12.32 -20.04
C MET A 1 31.03 -10.99 -19.42
N ALA A 2 31.91 -10.00 -19.29
CA ALA A 2 31.62 -8.73 -18.59
C ALA A 2 30.40 -7.90 -19.08
N GLU A 3 30.01 -8.00 -20.36
CA GLU A 3 28.86 -7.24 -20.89
C GLU A 3 27.51 -7.88 -20.54
N ASN A 4 27.46 -9.22 -20.48
CA ASN A 4 26.25 -9.95 -20.13
C ASN A 4 25.94 -9.82 -18.63
N ASP A 5 26.98 -9.84 -17.80
CA ASP A 5 26.88 -9.64 -16.35
C ASP A 5 26.37 -8.23 -16.01
N LYS A 6 26.78 -7.21 -16.77
CA LYS A 6 26.28 -5.83 -16.63
C LYS A 6 24.79 -5.71 -16.95
N LYS A 7 24.32 -6.33 -18.03
CA LYS A 7 22.88 -6.36 -18.40
C LYS A 7 22.04 -7.04 -17.33
N LEU A 8 22.51 -8.18 -16.81
CA LEU A 8 21.86 -8.90 -15.72
C LEU A 8 21.74 -8.04 -14.45
N LEU A 9 22.82 -7.36 -14.07
CA LEU A 9 22.85 -6.46 -12.92
C LEU A 9 21.88 -5.29 -13.05
N GLU A 10 21.76 -4.70 -14.25
CA GLU A 10 20.80 -3.62 -14.51
C GLU A 10 19.35 -4.09 -14.42
N MET A 11 19.03 -5.27 -14.96
CA MET A 11 17.69 -5.86 -14.85
C MET A 11 17.32 -6.14 -13.39
N LEU A 12 18.22 -6.76 -12.62
CA LEU A 12 18.02 -7.01 -11.19
C LEU A 12 17.82 -5.70 -10.40
N LYS A 13 18.57 -4.64 -10.73
CA LYS A 13 18.42 -3.32 -10.10
C LYS A 13 17.07 -2.68 -10.42
N LYS A 14 16.58 -2.80 -11.66
CA LYS A 14 15.23 -2.35 -12.05
C LYS A 14 14.15 -3.10 -11.28
N ILE A 15 14.24 -4.43 -11.17
CA ILE A 15 13.29 -5.26 -10.40
C ILE A 15 13.29 -4.86 -8.92
N LYS A 16 14.47 -4.70 -8.32
CA LYS A 16 14.62 -4.24 -6.92
C LYS A 16 13.94 -2.88 -6.70
N ASN A 17 14.15 -1.93 -7.62
CA ASN A 17 13.55 -0.60 -7.51
C ASN A 17 12.02 -0.63 -7.67
N MET A 18 11.49 -1.43 -8.59
CA MET A 18 10.04 -1.61 -8.75
C MET A 18 9.40 -2.23 -7.50
N ARG A 19 10.05 -3.24 -6.91
CA ARG A 19 9.61 -3.86 -5.64
C ARG A 19 9.62 -2.85 -4.50
N LYS A 20 10.71 -2.08 -4.36
CA LYS A 20 10.83 -1.06 -3.31
C LYS A 20 9.74 0.01 -3.45
N LYS A 21 9.47 0.51 -4.66
CA LYS A 21 8.39 1.49 -4.89
C LYS A 21 7.02 0.95 -4.50
N ARG A 22 6.69 -0.28 -4.92
CA ARG A 22 5.42 -0.93 -4.54
C ARG A 22 5.27 -1.10 -3.03
N LEU A 23 6.33 -1.55 -2.36
CA LEU A 23 6.34 -1.71 -0.90
C LEU A 23 6.09 -0.37 -0.19
N ILE A 24 6.74 0.71 -0.64
CA ILE A 24 6.52 2.05 -0.08
C ILE A 24 5.06 2.49 -0.26
N ILE A 25 4.51 2.34 -1.46
CA ILE A 25 3.11 2.73 -1.75
C ILE A 25 2.13 1.87 -0.94
N GLY A 26 2.36 0.56 -0.88
CA GLY A 26 1.53 -0.38 -0.12
C GLY A 26 1.54 -0.07 1.38
N SER A 27 2.73 0.12 1.97
CA SER A 27 2.86 0.48 3.38
C SER A 27 2.22 1.84 3.68
N PHE A 28 2.35 2.81 2.77
CA PHE A 28 1.69 4.10 2.90
C PHE A 28 0.16 3.93 2.95
N LEU A 29 -0.43 3.21 1.98
CA LEU A 29 -1.87 2.95 1.95
C LEU A 29 -2.39 2.25 3.21
N ILE A 30 -1.66 1.24 3.71
CA ILE A 30 -2.02 0.56 4.96
C ILE A 30 -1.99 1.54 6.14
N SER A 31 -0.94 2.36 6.25
CA SER A 31 -0.84 3.34 7.33
C SER A 31 -1.98 4.37 7.28
N THR A 32 -2.32 4.88 6.09
CA THR A 32 -3.44 5.81 5.90
C THR A 32 -4.78 5.16 6.26
N SER A 33 -4.98 3.90 5.89
CA SER A 33 -6.17 3.15 6.28
C SER A 33 -6.32 3.06 7.81
N ILE A 34 -5.24 2.76 8.53
CA ILE A 34 -5.30 2.64 10.00
C ILE A 34 -5.71 3.98 10.61
N VAL A 35 -5.12 5.08 10.16
CA VAL A 35 -5.45 6.43 10.63
C VAL A 35 -6.91 6.78 10.35
N LEU A 36 -7.38 6.55 9.11
CA LEU A 36 -8.78 6.78 8.74
C LEU A 36 -9.76 5.95 9.59
N SER A 37 -9.41 4.70 9.86
CA SER A 37 -10.22 3.82 10.72
C SER A 37 -10.31 4.37 12.15
N GLN A 38 -9.22 4.90 12.71
CA GLN A 38 -9.24 5.51 14.04
C GLN A 38 -10.09 6.78 14.07
N ILE A 39 -9.99 7.63 13.05
CA ILE A 39 -10.84 8.83 12.92
C ILE A 39 -12.32 8.42 12.86
N SER A 40 -12.66 7.39 12.09
CA SER A 40 -14.02 6.86 12.04
C SER A 40 -14.51 6.38 13.41
N VAL A 41 -13.66 5.71 14.19
CA VAL A 41 -14.01 5.27 15.56
C VAL A 41 -14.27 6.48 16.46
N TYR A 42 -13.45 7.52 16.38
CA TYR A 42 -13.66 8.75 17.14
C TYR A 42 -14.98 9.45 16.80
N ILE A 43 -15.41 9.41 15.54
CA ILE A 43 -16.74 9.89 15.13
C ILE A 43 -17.84 9.02 15.78
N PHE A 44 -17.71 7.70 15.77
CA PHE A 44 -18.73 6.81 16.36
C PHE A 44 -18.83 6.91 17.89
N VAL A 45 -17.73 7.19 18.58
CA VAL A 45 -17.71 7.43 20.03
C VAL A 45 -18.25 8.82 20.39
N GLY A 46 -18.48 9.69 19.40
CA GLY A 46 -19.01 11.04 19.62
C GLY A 46 -17.96 12.04 20.11
N ILE A 47 -16.67 11.78 19.88
CA ILE A 47 -15.59 12.73 20.17
C ILE A 47 -15.67 13.93 19.22
N PHE A 48 -16.01 13.65 17.96
CA PHE A 48 -16.30 14.66 16.97
C PHE A 48 -17.81 14.73 16.77
N ASP A 49 -18.38 15.94 16.88
CA ASP A 49 -19.81 16.21 16.69
C ASP A 49 -20.16 16.24 15.19
N ILE A 50 -19.88 15.13 14.52
CA ILE A 50 -19.99 14.94 13.07
C ILE A 50 -21.01 13.83 12.82
N ASN A 51 -21.72 13.91 11.70
CA ASN A 51 -22.71 12.91 11.32
C ASN A 51 -22.09 11.50 11.21
N ILE A 52 -22.73 10.51 11.85
CA ILE A 52 -22.36 9.09 11.84
C ILE A 52 -22.19 8.55 10.40
N TYR A 53 -23.00 9.01 9.44
CA TYR A 53 -22.86 8.60 8.04
C TYR A 53 -21.49 8.93 7.44
N ILE A 54 -20.86 10.03 7.88
CA ILE A 54 -19.50 10.41 7.45
C ILE A 54 -18.48 9.44 8.02
N GLY A 55 -18.64 9.03 9.29
CA GLY A 55 -17.81 7.99 9.89
C GLY A 55 -17.90 6.67 9.09
N LEU A 56 -19.11 6.26 8.74
CA LEU A 56 -19.34 5.03 7.98
C LEU A 56 -18.70 5.06 6.57
N LEU A 57 -18.78 6.20 5.89
CA LEU A 57 -18.07 6.43 4.62
C LEU A 57 -16.55 6.38 4.79
N LEU A 58 -16.00 7.01 5.83
CA LEU A 58 -14.56 6.95 6.13
C LEU A 58 -14.08 5.52 6.36
N LEU A 59 -14.88 4.71 7.07
CA LEU A 59 -14.57 3.31 7.34
C LEU A 59 -14.55 2.47 6.05
N PHE A 60 -15.48 2.74 5.12
CA PHE A 60 -15.47 2.07 3.82
C PHE A 60 -14.22 2.44 3.00
N ILE A 61 -13.84 3.71 2.98
CA ILE A 61 -12.65 4.18 2.26
C ILE A 61 -11.38 3.56 2.88
N SER A 62 -11.31 3.47 4.20
CA SER A 62 -10.16 2.85 4.88
C SER A 62 -10.02 1.38 4.49
N LEU A 63 -11.11 0.61 4.48
CA LEU A 63 -11.12 -0.79 4.04
C LEU A 63 -10.60 -0.96 2.61
N VAL A 64 -10.98 -0.09 1.67
CA VAL A 64 -10.47 -0.13 0.29
C VAL A 64 -8.96 0.14 0.28
N PHE A 65 -8.48 1.14 1.03
CA PHE A 65 -7.05 1.45 1.10
C PHE A 65 -6.26 0.30 1.73
N LEU A 66 -6.81 -0.36 2.75
CA LEU A 66 -6.20 -1.53 3.37
C LEU A 66 -6.06 -2.67 2.35
N ALA A 67 -7.13 -2.99 1.63
CA ALA A 67 -7.15 -4.07 0.66
C ALA A 67 -6.14 -3.83 -0.47
N VAL A 68 -6.12 -2.61 -1.03
CA VAL A 68 -5.15 -2.23 -2.09
C VAL A 68 -3.73 -2.22 -1.55
N GLY A 69 -3.51 -1.69 -0.34
CA GLY A 69 -2.20 -1.64 0.29
C GLY A 69 -1.62 -3.04 0.53
N ILE A 70 -2.43 -3.96 1.06
CA ILE A 70 -2.06 -5.37 1.25
C ILE A 70 -1.78 -6.04 -0.09
N TYR A 71 -2.63 -5.85 -1.09
CA TYR A 71 -2.45 -6.41 -2.43
C TYR A 71 -1.10 -6.02 -3.04
N LEU A 72 -0.71 -4.75 -2.92
CA LEU A 72 0.57 -4.25 -3.45
C LEU A 72 1.80 -4.86 -2.78
N ILE A 73 1.69 -5.24 -1.50
CA ILE A 73 2.77 -5.87 -0.74
C ILE A 73 2.84 -7.37 -1.02
N ILE A 74 1.70 -8.07 -0.97
CA ILE A 74 1.65 -9.53 -1.07
C ILE A 74 1.89 -10.00 -2.51
N TYR A 75 1.27 -9.34 -3.49
CA TYR A 75 1.36 -9.77 -4.88
C TYR A 75 2.61 -9.19 -5.55
N MET A 76 3.78 -9.71 -5.15
CA MET A 76 5.07 -9.28 -5.69
C MET A 76 5.32 -9.94 -7.05
N PRO A 77 5.65 -9.18 -8.12
CA PRO A 77 5.79 -9.76 -9.44
C PRO A 77 6.92 -10.80 -9.48
N PRO A 78 6.69 -11.96 -10.15
CA PRO A 78 7.70 -12.99 -10.29
C PRO A 78 8.90 -12.45 -11.04
N ILE A 79 10.10 -12.88 -10.65
CA ILE A 79 11.33 -12.58 -11.38
C ILE A 79 11.35 -13.52 -12.58
N VAL A 80 10.87 -13.05 -13.73
CA VAL A 80 11.06 -13.76 -14.99
C VAL A 80 12.46 -13.41 -15.46
N ILE A 81 13.40 -14.35 -15.31
CA ILE A 81 14.74 -14.27 -15.89
C ILE A 81 14.65 -15.11 -17.17
N GLU A 82 14.49 -14.45 -18.32
CA GLU A 82 14.80 -15.04 -19.63
C GLU A 82 16.26 -14.77 -19.98
#